data_AF-A0A1B6DQN5-F1
#
_entry.id   AF-A0A1B6DQN5-F1
#
_cell.length_a   1.000
_cell.length_b   1.000
_cell.length_c   1.000
_cell.angle_alpha   90.00
_cell.angle_beta   90.00
_cell.angle_gamma   90.00
#
_symmetry.space_group_name_H-M   'P 1'
#
loop_
_entity.id
_entity.type
_entity.pdbx_description
1 polymer ?
#
loop_
_entity_poly.entity_id
_entity_poly.type
_entity_poly.pdbx_seq_one_letter_code
_entity_poly.pdbx_strand_id
1 'polypeptide(L)'
;TGRPMVYSCSWPVYQEEIGIQPNFTALVQYCNLWRNYDDIQDSWESLSNITWYFANKQDNIVQYAGPGHWNDPDMLLIGNYGLSYDQSKVQMAIWAILAAPLLLSTDLRAIRPEFKAILQNEDIISVNQDGLGIQGRQLFVEKKIEIWARPILPMNHEYYSYAVAFVSKRTDGNPYAFNITLNKLGLYNPNGYRVKDLYDLRKNKTYKKMVPDTTLKVRVNPTGVVFLHFKSIGEEETN
;
A
#
# COMPACT_ATOMS: atom_id res chain seq x y z
N THR A 1 -34.18 -3.10 8.34
CA THR A 1 -34.10 -1.71 8.88
C THR A 1 -34.35 -0.65 7.81
N GLY A 2 -34.10 -0.89 6.51
CA GLY A 2 -34.28 0.11 5.44
C GLY A 2 -33.22 1.21 5.41
N ARG A 3 -32.25 1.17 6.33
CA ARG A 3 -31.17 2.17 6.47
C ARG A 3 -29.86 1.60 5.89
N PRO A 4 -29.18 2.32 4.99
CA PRO A 4 -27.82 1.98 4.57
C PRO A 4 -26.87 2.04 5.76
N MET A 5 -26.15 0.96 6.02
CA MET A 5 -25.17 0.84 7.10
C MET A 5 -23.97 0.04 6.57
N VAL A 6 -22.76 0.55 6.80
CA VAL A 6 -21.53 -0.21 6.51
C VAL A 6 -21.50 -1.43 7.41
N TYR A 7 -21.26 -2.60 6.83
CA TYR A 7 -21.18 -3.87 7.55
C TYR A 7 -19.76 -4.44 7.48
N SER A 8 -19.04 -4.39 8.59
CA SER A 8 -17.70 -4.98 8.75
C SER A 8 -17.81 -6.35 9.39
N CYS A 9 -17.17 -7.34 8.78
CA CYS A 9 -17.30 -8.75 9.16
C CYS A 9 -15.96 -9.34 9.61
N SER A 10 -15.89 -9.86 10.83
CA SER A 10 -14.75 -10.70 11.28
C SER A 10 -14.92 -12.18 10.89
N TRP A 11 -15.79 -12.48 9.95
CA TRP A 11 -16.10 -13.85 9.55
C TRP A 11 -14.87 -14.66 9.06
N PRO A 12 -14.02 -14.17 8.12
CA PRO A 12 -12.96 -15.01 7.59
C PRO A 12 -11.87 -15.34 8.60
N VAL A 13 -11.48 -14.42 9.48
CA VAL A 13 -10.45 -14.68 10.50
C VAL A 13 -10.83 -15.86 11.41
N TYR A 14 -12.05 -15.89 11.94
CA TYR A 14 -12.51 -16.99 12.79
C TYR A 14 -12.64 -18.34 12.05
N GLN A 15 -12.81 -18.34 10.73
CA GLN A 15 -12.80 -19.56 9.94
C GLN A 15 -11.38 -20.07 9.69
N GLU A 16 -10.47 -19.19 9.30
CA GLU A 16 -9.07 -19.57 9.06
C GLU A 16 -8.39 -20.09 10.33
N GLU A 17 -8.67 -19.51 11.50
CA GLU A 17 -8.16 -19.95 12.81
C GLU A 17 -8.45 -21.43 13.11
N ILE A 18 -9.57 -21.95 12.63
CA ILE A 18 -9.99 -23.36 12.80
C ILE A 18 -9.78 -24.21 11.54
N GLY A 19 -8.99 -23.70 10.57
CA GLY A 19 -8.62 -24.42 9.36
C GLY A 19 -9.69 -24.49 8.27
N ILE A 20 -10.74 -23.67 8.37
CA ILE A 20 -11.78 -23.57 7.34
C ILE A 20 -11.37 -22.50 6.33
N GLN A 21 -11.41 -22.85 5.04
CA GLN A 21 -11.19 -21.89 3.96
C GLN A 21 -12.41 -20.96 3.82
N PRO A 22 -12.27 -19.64 3.97
CA PRO A 22 -13.39 -18.72 3.85
C PRO A 22 -13.96 -18.65 2.44
N ASN A 23 -15.28 -18.49 2.32
CA ASN A 23 -15.93 -18.23 1.04
C ASN A 23 -15.94 -16.73 0.76
N PHE A 24 -14.90 -16.24 0.07
CA PHE A 24 -14.79 -14.82 -0.28
C PHE A 24 -15.87 -14.32 -1.25
N THR A 25 -16.46 -15.19 -2.08
CA THR A 25 -17.61 -14.81 -2.91
C THR A 25 -18.82 -14.45 -2.05
N ALA A 26 -19.05 -15.20 -0.97
CA ALA A 26 -20.10 -14.85 0.00
C ALA A 26 -19.77 -13.55 0.75
N LEU A 27 -18.50 -13.34 1.13
CA LEU A 27 -18.08 -12.09 1.78
C LEU A 27 -18.36 -10.86 0.92
N VAL A 28 -18.06 -10.91 -0.37
CA VAL A 28 -18.41 -9.84 -1.34
C VAL A 28 -19.91 -9.54 -1.35
N GLN A 29 -20.75 -10.58 -1.23
CA GLN A 29 -22.20 -10.42 -1.27
C GLN A 29 -22.77 -9.81 0.02
N TYR A 30 -22.19 -10.15 1.18
CA TYR A 30 -22.80 -9.88 2.47
C TYR A 30 -22.09 -8.81 3.31
N CYS A 31 -20.84 -8.45 3.00
CA CYS A 31 -20.01 -7.58 3.82
C CYS A 31 -19.41 -6.44 2.99
N ASN A 32 -19.27 -5.25 3.60
CA ASN A 32 -18.56 -4.14 2.97
C ASN A 32 -17.04 -4.21 3.16
N LEU A 33 -16.62 -4.84 4.24
CA LEU A 33 -15.23 -5.15 4.51
C LEU A 33 -15.14 -6.35 5.44
N TRP A 34 -14.00 -7.04 5.46
CA TRP A 34 -13.81 -8.19 6.32
C TRP A 34 -12.39 -8.31 6.87
N ARG A 35 -12.29 -8.59 8.17
CA ARG A 35 -11.01 -8.86 8.86
C ARG A 35 -10.51 -10.24 8.47
N ASN A 36 -9.43 -10.28 7.70
CA ASN A 36 -8.86 -11.52 7.16
C ASN A 36 -8.02 -12.29 8.19
N TYR A 37 -7.33 -11.57 9.07
CA TYR A 37 -6.22 -12.09 9.86
C TYR A 37 -6.21 -11.51 11.28
N ASP A 38 -5.25 -11.98 12.09
CA ASP A 38 -5.05 -11.67 13.50
C ASP A 38 -5.14 -10.17 13.83
N ASP A 39 -5.53 -9.87 15.07
CA ASP A 39 -5.61 -8.51 15.60
C ASP A 39 -4.25 -7.82 15.61
N ILE A 40 -4.22 -6.60 15.09
CA ILE A 40 -3.02 -5.77 15.11
C ILE A 40 -2.71 -5.32 16.54
N GLN A 41 -1.46 -5.52 16.94
CA GLN A 41 -0.91 -5.06 18.20
C GLN A 41 0.07 -3.91 17.94
N ASP A 42 0.27 -3.03 18.93
CA ASP A 42 1.17 -1.87 18.81
C ASP A 42 2.64 -2.30 18.78
N SER A 43 3.07 -2.96 17.71
CA SER A 43 4.42 -3.45 17.49
C SER A 43 4.75 -3.62 16.01
N TRP A 44 6.04 -3.45 15.67
CA TRP A 44 6.55 -3.73 14.33
C TRP A 44 6.41 -5.21 13.91
N GLU A 45 6.46 -6.13 14.89
CA GLU A 45 6.30 -7.56 14.66
C GLU A 45 4.89 -7.89 14.19
N SER A 46 3.86 -7.40 14.89
CA SER A 46 2.46 -7.61 14.50
C SER A 46 2.18 -7.02 13.11
N LEU A 47 2.60 -5.78 12.86
CA LEU A 47 2.52 -5.17 11.54
C LEU A 47 3.22 -6.03 10.47
N SER A 48 4.42 -6.54 10.77
CA SER A 48 5.17 -7.38 9.83
C SER A 48 4.44 -8.69 9.53
N ASN A 49 3.87 -9.35 10.53
CA ASN A 49 3.12 -10.60 10.37
C ASN A 49 1.86 -10.40 9.51
N ILE A 50 1.12 -9.31 9.72
CA ILE A 50 -0.03 -8.95 8.87
C ILE A 50 0.42 -8.72 7.43
N THR A 51 1.46 -7.90 7.19
CA THR A 51 1.95 -7.67 5.82
C THR A 51 2.43 -8.95 5.14
N TRP A 52 3.07 -9.85 5.90
CA TRP A 52 3.47 -11.17 5.42
C TRP A 52 2.27 -12.02 5.05
N TYR A 53 1.23 -12.10 5.90
CA TYR A 53 0.00 -12.84 5.60
C TYR A 53 -0.62 -12.38 4.29
N PHE A 54 -0.80 -11.06 4.13
CA PHE A 54 -1.39 -10.48 2.93
C PHE A 54 -0.57 -10.74 1.67
N ALA A 55 0.77 -10.74 1.76
CA ALA A 55 1.65 -11.15 0.65
C ALA A 55 1.45 -12.62 0.28
N ASN A 56 1.42 -13.53 1.26
CA ASN A 56 1.32 -14.98 1.00
C ASN A 56 -0.06 -15.41 0.52
N LYS A 57 -1.11 -14.69 0.90
CA LYS A 57 -2.50 -14.99 0.52
C LYS A 57 -2.96 -14.23 -0.72
N GLN A 58 -2.12 -13.37 -1.30
CA GLN A 58 -2.52 -12.39 -2.31
C GLN A 58 -3.22 -13.00 -3.54
N ASP A 59 -2.79 -14.17 -4.01
CA ASP A 59 -3.39 -14.85 -5.16
C ASP A 59 -4.84 -15.31 -4.89
N ASN A 60 -5.18 -15.50 -3.61
CA ASN A 60 -6.50 -15.95 -3.18
C ASN A 60 -7.41 -14.81 -2.71
N ILE A 61 -6.87 -13.67 -2.27
CA ILE A 61 -7.69 -12.62 -1.62
C ILE A 61 -7.78 -11.31 -2.42
N VAL A 62 -6.78 -10.98 -3.25
CA VAL A 62 -6.72 -9.67 -3.93
C VAL A 62 -7.90 -9.46 -4.88
N GLN A 63 -8.31 -10.51 -5.60
CA GLN A 63 -9.39 -10.45 -6.60
C GLN A 63 -10.77 -10.13 -6.00
N TYR A 64 -10.95 -10.32 -4.70
CA TYR A 64 -12.22 -10.07 -4.01
C TYR A 64 -12.31 -8.66 -3.42
N ALA A 65 -11.23 -7.88 -3.42
CA ALA A 65 -11.26 -6.48 -3.01
C ALA A 65 -11.66 -5.57 -4.17
N GLY A 66 -12.58 -4.65 -3.92
CA GLY A 66 -13.08 -3.69 -4.91
C GLY A 66 -14.14 -2.76 -4.33
N PRO A 67 -14.68 -1.84 -5.16
CA PRO A 67 -15.66 -0.86 -4.72
C PRO A 67 -16.86 -1.49 -3.97
N GLY A 68 -16.90 -1.25 -2.66
CA GLY A 68 -17.97 -1.70 -1.78
C GLY A 68 -17.70 -2.99 -1.01
N HIS A 69 -16.56 -3.65 -1.22
CA HIS A 69 -16.17 -4.91 -0.59
C HIS A 69 -14.63 -5.02 -0.45
N TRP A 70 -14.10 -4.86 0.77
CA TRP A 70 -12.65 -4.68 1.00
C TRP A 70 -12.04 -5.72 1.95
N ASN A 71 -10.81 -6.15 1.67
CA ASN A 71 -10.01 -6.83 2.68
C ASN A 71 -9.60 -5.84 3.77
N ASP A 72 -9.65 -6.26 5.03
CA ASP A 72 -9.31 -5.44 6.20
C ASP A 72 -8.10 -6.04 6.94
N PRO A 73 -6.89 -5.45 6.76
CA PRO A 73 -5.68 -5.81 7.51
C PRO A 73 -5.64 -5.23 8.93
N ASP A 74 -6.76 -4.72 9.44
CA ASP A 74 -6.92 -4.07 10.74
C ASP A 74 -6.43 -2.61 10.81
N MET A 75 -6.56 -2.00 11.98
CA MET A 75 -6.39 -0.56 12.24
C MET A 75 -4.97 -0.01 11.99
N LEU A 76 -4.89 1.30 11.77
CA LEU A 76 -3.63 2.06 11.76
C LEU A 76 -3.11 2.32 13.19
N LEU A 77 -1.84 2.00 13.43
CA LEU A 77 -1.12 2.20 14.70
C LEU A 77 -0.40 3.56 14.78
N ILE A 78 -0.41 4.32 13.70
CA ILE A 78 0.36 5.55 13.53
C ILE A 78 -0.06 6.59 14.57
N GLY A 79 0.91 7.07 15.35
CA GLY A 79 0.67 8.00 16.46
C GLY A 79 0.66 7.36 17.85
N ASN A 80 0.68 6.04 17.94
CA ASN A 80 0.83 5.30 19.20
C ASN A 80 2.31 5.13 19.59
N TYR A 81 2.68 4.02 20.22
CA TYR A 81 3.97 3.87 20.93
C TYR A 81 4.91 2.86 20.29
N GLY A 82 4.39 1.86 19.58
CA GLY A 82 5.13 0.68 19.12
C GLY A 82 5.80 0.81 17.76
N LEU A 83 5.44 1.83 16.97
CA LEU A 83 6.04 2.08 15.66
C LEU A 83 6.99 3.28 15.69
N SER A 84 8.17 3.11 15.11
CA SER A 84 9.04 4.22 14.76
C SER A 84 8.43 5.11 13.68
N TYR A 85 9.02 6.28 13.43
CA TYR A 85 8.59 7.16 12.34
C TYR A 85 8.68 6.47 10.97
N ASP A 86 9.77 5.75 10.69
CA ASP A 86 9.95 5.03 9.43
C ASP A 86 8.96 3.85 9.31
N GLN A 87 8.69 3.13 10.39
CA GLN A 87 7.72 2.03 10.42
C GLN A 87 6.28 2.54 10.26
N SER A 88 5.95 3.70 10.82
CA SER A 88 4.66 4.35 10.63
C SER A 88 4.42 4.72 9.16
N LYS A 89 5.48 5.18 8.47
CA LYS A 89 5.41 5.43 7.01
C LYS A 89 5.21 4.14 6.23
N VAL A 90 5.83 3.03 6.65
CA VAL A 90 5.61 1.70 6.04
C VAL A 90 4.14 1.32 6.14
N GLN A 91 3.53 1.41 7.34
CA GLN A 91 2.13 1.03 7.53
C GLN A 91 1.20 1.81 6.59
N MET A 92 1.30 3.14 6.57
CA MET A 92 0.46 3.98 5.71
C MET A 92 0.65 3.65 4.22
N ALA A 93 1.89 3.41 3.78
CA ALA A 93 2.17 3.07 2.38
C ALA A 93 1.58 1.71 1.99
N ILE A 94 1.74 0.69 2.84
CA ILE A 94 1.23 -0.65 2.56
C ILE A 94 -0.28 -0.70 2.64
N TRP A 95 -0.92 -0.04 3.62
CA TRP A 95 -2.38 0.06 3.67
C TRP A 95 -2.95 0.78 2.43
N ALA A 96 -2.27 1.81 1.94
CA ALA A 96 -2.65 2.47 0.69
C ALA A 96 -2.53 1.54 -0.52
N ILE A 97 -1.45 0.75 -0.63
CA ILE A 97 -1.30 -0.25 -1.70
C ILE A 97 -2.35 -1.35 -1.61
N LEU A 98 -2.67 -1.82 -0.41
CA LEU A 98 -3.64 -2.90 -0.19
C LEU A 98 -5.10 -2.46 -0.40
N ALA A 99 -5.35 -1.19 -0.72
CA ALA A 99 -6.71 -0.62 -0.73
C ALA A 99 -7.47 -0.86 0.59
N ALA A 100 -6.73 -0.85 1.70
CA ALA A 100 -7.25 -1.14 3.02
C ALA A 100 -8.08 0.03 3.58
N PRO A 101 -9.03 -0.23 4.48
CA PRO A 101 -9.63 0.81 5.31
C PRO A 101 -8.56 1.59 6.08
N LEU A 102 -8.63 2.93 6.08
CA LEU A 102 -7.76 3.80 6.89
C LEU A 102 -8.44 4.13 8.23
N LEU A 103 -8.64 3.10 9.07
CA LEU A 103 -9.28 3.23 10.38
C LEU A 103 -8.22 3.55 11.45
N LEU A 104 -8.34 4.73 12.07
CA LEU A 104 -7.38 5.20 13.08
C LEU A 104 -7.73 4.64 14.47
N SER A 105 -6.72 4.19 15.20
CA SER A 105 -6.84 3.85 16.62
C SER A 105 -5.72 4.54 17.40
N THR A 106 -5.85 5.85 17.62
CA THR A 106 -4.85 6.69 18.30
C THR A 106 -5.50 7.89 19.00
N ASP A 107 -4.82 8.50 19.99
CA ASP A 107 -5.32 9.69 20.68
C ASP A 107 -5.11 10.96 19.83
N LEU A 108 -6.16 11.36 19.11
CA LEU A 108 -6.14 12.55 18.25
C LEU A 108 -5.89 13.87 19.00
N ARG A 109 -6.08 13.91 20.32
CA ARG A 109 -5.84 15.12 21.15
C ARG A 109 -4.35 15.35 21.38
N ALA A 110 -3.55 14.29 21.31
CA ALA A 110 -2.14 14.28 21.68
C ALA A 110 -1.21 13.78 20.56
N ILE A 111 -1.72 13.52 19.36
CA ILE A 111 -0.91 13.03 18.24
C ILE A 111 0.21 14.00 17.87
N ARG A 112 1.43 13.49 17.78
CA ARG A 112 2.60 14.32 17.42
C ARG A 112 2.48 14.80 15.95
N PRO A 113 2.90 16.03 15.64
CA PRO A 113 2.75 16.63 14.31
C PRO A 113 3.27 15.77 13.14
N GLU A 114 4.39 15.09 13.34
CA GLU A 114 5.03 14.24 12.33
C GLU A 114 4.20 13.00 11.98
N PHE A 115 3.51 12.38 12.94
CA PHE A 115 2.61 11.24 12.67
C PHE A 115 1.29 11.72 12.09
N LYS A 116 0.77 12.86 12.56
CA LYS A 116 -0.38 13.53 11.96
C LYS A 116 -0.12 13.85 10.48
N ALA A 117 1.09 14.29 10.13
CA ALA A 117 1.46 14.57 8.74
C ALA A 117 1.49 13.31 7.87
N ILE A 118 1.83 12.13 8.42
CA ILE A 118 1.70 10.85 7.70
C ILE A 118 0.22 10.56 7.41
N LEU A 119 -0.62 10.65 8.44
CA LEU A 119 -2.05 10.34 8.34
C LEU A 119 -2.83 11.30 7.44
N GLN A 120 -2.39 12.55 7.33
CA GLN A 120 -3.02 13.60 6.52
C GLN A 120 -2.34 13.79 5.14
N ASN A 121 -1.45 12.90 4.73
CA ASN A 121 -0.78 13.02 3.44
C ASN A 121 -1.79 12.78 2.30
N GLU A 122 -2.27 13.87 1.70
CA GLU A 122 -3.28 13.86 0.64
C GLU A 122 -2.87 13.02 -0.58
N ASP A 123 -1.58 13.04 -0.95
CA ASP A 123 -1.11 12.24 -2.08
C ASP A 123 -1.25 10.73 -1.78
N ILE A 124 -0.93 10.29 -0.56
CA ILE A 124 -1.07 8.88 -0.18
C ILE A 124 -2.54 8.50 0.04
N ILE A 125 -3.36 9.39 0.61
CA ILE A 125 -4.80 9.19 0.71
C ILE A 125 -5.41 9.03 -0.69
N SER A 126 -4.95 9.82 -1.68
CA SER A 126 -5.43 9.70 -3.06
C SER A 126 -5.10 8.34 -3.68
N VAL A 127 -3.93 7.76 -3.35
CA VAL A 127 -3.60 6.38 -3.75
C VAL A 127 -4.56 5.39 -3.09
N ASN A 128 -4.82 5.53 -1.79
CA ASN A 128 -5.73 4.65 -1.07
C ASN A 128 -7.16 4.70 -1.65
N GLN A 129 -7.66 5.92 -1.89
CA GLN A 129 -9.01 6.24 -2.38
C GLN A 129 -9.14 6.19 -3.91
N ASP A 130 -8.18 5.60 -4.62
CA ASP A 130 -8.21 5.52 -6.07
C ASP A 130 -9.50 4.83 -6.58
N GLY A 131 -10.13 5.46 -7.56
CA GLY A 131 -11.47 5.09 -8.05
C GLY A 131 -11.55 3.73 -8.75
N LEU A 132 -10.43 3.13 -9.16
CA LEU A 132 -10.45 1.76 -9.68
C LEU A 132 -10.75 0.75 -8.57
N GLY A 133 -10.39 1.07 -7.32
CA GLY A 133 -10.55 0.16 -6.18
C GLY A 133 -9.75 -1.13 -6.30
N ILE A 134 -8.76 -1.21 -7.19
CA ILE A 134 -7.95 -2.42 -7.35
C ILE A 134 -6.95 -2.49 -6.21
N GLN A 135 -7.03 -3.55 -5.40
CA GLN A 135 -6.02 -3.86 -4.39
C GLN A 135 -4.69 -4.22 -5.06
N GLY A 136 -3.61 -3.63 -4.57
CA GLY A 136 -2.24 -3.94 -4.96
C GLY A 136 -1.71 -5.24 -4.37
N ARG A 137 -0.46 -5.56 -4.69
CA ARG A 137 0.18 -6.84 -4.31
C ARG A 137 1.68 -6.68 -4.10
N GLN A 138 2.30 -7.65 -3.45
CA GLN A 138 3.75 -7.79 -3.41
C GLN A 138 4.21 -8.36 -4.75
N LEU A 139 5.08 -7.65 -5.45
CA LEU A 139 5.66 -8.10 -6.73
C LEU A 139 6.74 -9.15 -6.49
N PHE A 140 7.72 -8.83 -5.63
CA PHE A 140 8.79 -9.74 -5.24
C PHE A 140 9.57 -9.18 -4.04
N VAL A 141 10.44 -10.02 -3.49
CA VAL A 141 11.35 -9.67 -2.39
C VAL A 141 12.78 -9.95 -2.84
N GLU A 142 13.66 -8.96 -2.72
CA GLU A 142 15.08 -9.11 -3.04
C GLU A 142 15.95 -8.38 -2.02
N LYS A 143 17.00 -9.04 -1.49
CA LYS A 143 17.92 -8.45 -0.50
C LYS A 143 17.24 -7.87 0.76
N LYS A 144 16.11 -8.49 1.17
CA LYS A 144 15.20 -8.02 2.23
C LYS A 144 14.54 -6.67 1.94
N ILE A 145 14.45 -6.29 0.68
CA ILE A 145 13.59 -5.21 0.20
C ILE A 145 12.37 -5.87 -0.43
N GLU A 146 11.20 -5.55 0.08
CA GLU A 146 9.92 -5.95 -0.50
C GLU A 146 9.46 -4.87 -1.46
N ILE A 147 9.05 -5.27 -2.66
CA ILE A 147 8.52 -4.38 -3.67
C ILE A 147 7.03 -4.65 -3.79
N TRP A 148 6.22 -3.64 -3.51
CA TRP A 148 4.77 -3.69 -3.58
C TRP A 148 4.27 -2.72 -4.63
N ALA A 149 3.21 -3.06 -5.36
CA ALA A 149 2.64 -2.17 -6.37
C ALA A 149 1.12 -2.25 -6.42
N ARG A 150 0.49 -1.10 -6.70
CA ARG A 150 -0.95 -0.95 -6.94
C ARG A 150 -1.18 -0.19 -8.24
N PRO A 151 -1.95 -0.74 -9.21
CA PRO A 151 -2.41 0.03 -10.35
C PRO A 151 -3.44 1.08 -9.90
N ILE A 152 -3.30 2.30 -10.40
CA ILE A 152 -4.13 3.46 -10.05
C ILE A 152 -4.38 4.34 -11.29
N LEU A 153 -5.31 5.28 -11.17
CA LEU A 153 -5.55 6.31 -12.17
C LEU A 153 -4.48 7.42 -12.15
N PRO A 154 -4.32 8.17 -13.25
CA PRO A 154 -4.96 7.95 -14.55
C PRO A 154 -4.32 6.78 -15.31
N MET A 155 -5.06 6.21 -16.25
CA MET A 155 -4.53 5.28 -17.24
C MET A 155 -4.38 6.02 -18.58
N ASN A 156 -3.31 5.75 -19.33
CA ASN A 156 -3.19 6.21 -20.72
C ASN A 156 -3.25 4.99 -21.64
N HIS A 157 -4.30 4.90 -22.46
CA HIS A 157 -4.65 3.72 -23.25
C HIS A 157 -4.72 2.47 -22.35
N GLU A 158 -3.78 1.54 -22.49
CA GLU A 158 -3.69 0.28 -21.74
C GLU A 158 -2.72 0.35 -20.53
N TYR A 159 -2.04 1.48 -20.33
CA TYR A 159 -1.00 1.63 -19.31
C TYR A 159 -1.48 2.41 -18.09
N TYR A 160 -1.73 1.69 -17.00
CA TYR A 160 -2.05 2.28 -15.69
C TYR A 160 -0.94 3.19 -15.18
N SER A 161 -1.30 4.15 -14.33
CA SER A 161 -0.36 4.70 -13.35
C SER A 161 -0.18 3.69 -12.21
N TYR A 162 0.92 3.81 -11.47
CA TYR A 162 1.22 2.88 -10.37
C TYR A 162 1.68 3.60 -9.13
N ALA A 163 1.21 3.15 -7.97
CA ALA A 163 1.88 3.41 -6.70
C ALA A 163 2.79 2.22 -6.37
N VAL A 164 4.06 2.47 -6.09
CA VAL A 164 5.07 1.42 -5.83
C VAL A 164 5.82 1.73 -4.54
N ALA A 165 5.78 0.81 -3.57
CA ALA A 165 6.51 0.92 -2.31
C ALA A 165 7.69 -0.04 -2.27
N PHE A 166 8.85 0.50 -1.90
CA PHE A 166 10.07 -0.25 -1.59
C PHE A 166 10.21 -0.29 -0.07
N VAL A 167 9.89 -1.40 0.56
CA VAL A 167 9.91 -1.58 2.02
C VAL A 167 11.13 -2.37 2.43
N SER A 168 11.93 -1.83 3.36
CA SER A 168 13.09 -2.53 3.88
C SER A 168 12.72 -3.37 5.10
N LYS A 169 12.85 -4.70 5.01
CA LYS A 169 12.86 -5.61 6.16
C LYS A 169 14.26 -5.76 6.77
N ARG A 170 15.20 -4.90 6.37
CA ARG A 170 16.53 -4.86 6.97
C ARG A 170 16.51 -4.11 8.29
N THR A 171 17.43 -4.49 9.18
CA THR A 171 17.65 -3.92 10.51
C THR A 171 19.11 -3.53 10.73
N ASP A 172 19.92 -3.52 9.67
CA ASP A 172 21.28 -2.98 9.71
C ASP A 172 21.26 -1.45 9.80
N GLY A 173 22.33 -0.81 10.26
CA GLY A 173 22.30 0.63 10.58
C GLY A 173 22.31 1.61 9.41
N ASN A 174 22.40 1.14 8.15
CA ASN A 174 22.60 2.00 6.98
C ASN A 174 21.44 1.91 5.97
N PRO A 175 21.02 3.03 5.35
CA PRO A 175 20.06 3.00 4.24
C PRO A 175 20.62 2.21 3.05
N TYR A 176 19.83 1.25 2.55
CA TYR A 176 20.23 0.35 1.48
C TYR A 176 19.92 0.94 0.11
N ALA A 177 20.90 0.95 -0.79
CA ALA A 177 20.70 1.37 -2.17
C ALA A 177 20.19 0.19 -3.00
N PHE A 178 19.00 0.34 -3.58
CA PHE A 178 18.37 -0.66 -4.44
C PHE A 178 18.20 -0.08 -5.85
N ASN A 179 18.61 -0.85 -6.86
CA ASN A 179 18.57 -0.45 -8.25
C ASN A 179 17.70 -1.42 -9.05
N ILE A 180 16.78 -0.89 -9.85
CA ILE A 180 15.88 -1.71 -10.66
C ILE A 180 15.41 -0.96 -11.90
N THR A 181 15.16 -1.67 -13.01
CA THR A 181 14.53 -1.08 -14.19
C THR A 181 13.01 -1.10 -14.05
N LEU A 182 12.33 -0.11 -14.64
CA LEU A 182 10.86 -0.04 -14.61
C LEU A 182 10.21 -1.28 -15.25
N ASN A 183 10.82 -1.84 -16.29
CA ASN A 183 10.41 -3.11 -16.91
C ASN A 183 10.30 -4.28 -15.92
N LYS A 184 11.21 -4.37 -14.94
CA LYS A 184 11.15 -5.42 -13.91
C LYS A 184 10.05 -5.20 -12.87
N LEU A 185 9.51 -3.98 -12.79
CA LEU A 185 8.38 -3.62 -11.93
C LEU A 185 7.02 -3.82 -12.63
N GLY A 186 7.01 -4.22 -13.91
CA GLY A 186 5.78 -4.31 -14.71
C GLY A 186 5.35 -2.98 -15.34
N LEU A 187 6.22 -1.96 -15.34
CA LEU A 187 5.91 -0.62 -15.84
C LEU A 187 6.36 -0.48 -17.31
N TYR A 188 5.45 -0.84 -18.22
CA TYR A 188 5.76 -1.04 -19.64
C TYR A 188 5.39 0.12 -20.58
N ASN A 189 4.83 1.23 -20.09
CA ASN A 189 4.43 2.33 -20.97
C ASN A 189 5.65 2.85 -21.78
N PRO A 190 5.64 2.75 -23.12
CA PRO A 190 6.76 3.20 -23.95
C PRO A 190 6.98 4.73 -23.86
N ASN A 191 5.92 5.50 -23.61
CA ASN A 191 5.99 6.95 -23.38
C ASN A 191 6.55 7.28 -21.99
N GLY A 192 6.65 6.29 -21.10
CA GLY A 192 7.21 6.40 -19.77
C GLY A 192 6.26 6.94 -18.72
N TYR A 193 6.84 7.30 -17.58
CA TYR A 193 6.13 7.70 -16.37
C TYR A 193 6.76 8.96 -15.77
N ARG A 194 5.93 9.82 -15.21
CA ARG A 194 6.34 10.91 -14.32
C ARG A 194 6.36 10.38 -12.89
N VAL A 195 7.54 10.38 -12.27
CA VAL A 195 7.75 9.78 -10.94
C VAL A 195 7.76 10.84 -9.85
N LYS A 196 6.99 10.64 -8.78
CA LYS A 196 6.96 11.46 -7.56
C LYS A 196 7.16 10.59 -6.32
N ASP A 197 7.99 11.06 -5.39
CA ASP A 197 8.07 10.48 -4.05
C ASP A 197 6.95 11.05 -3.18
N LEU A 198 6.14 10.17 -2.60
CA LEU A 198 4.93 10.50 -1.86
C LEU A 198 5.22 11.00 -0.44
N TYR A 199 6.44 10.84 0.07
CA TYR A 199 6.85 11.36 1.38
C TYR A 199 7.84 12.53 1.29
N ASP A 200 8.45 12.79 0.13
CA ASP A 200 9.34 13.93 -0.07
C ASP A 200 8.60 15.17 -0.58
N LEU A 201 7.84 15.80 0.31
CA LEU A 201 7.07 17.02 0.03
C LEU A 201 7.95 18.23 -0.33
N ARG A 202 9.26 18.18 -0.03
CA ARG A 202 10.21 19.28 -0.34
C ARG A 202 10.70 19.23 -1.79
N LYS A 203 10.60 18.06 -2.46
CA LYS A 203 11.05 17.86 -3.85
C LYS A 203 9.93 17.98 -4.89
N ASN A 204 9.01 18.91 -4.67
CA ASN A 204 7.93 19.26 -5.60
C ASN A 204 8.40 19.90 -6.94
N LYS A 205 9.63 19.65 -7.41
CA LYS A 205 10.21 20.40 -8.55
C LYS A 205 10.88 19.60 -9.67
N THR A 206 10.87 18.27 -9.70
CA THR A 206 11.24 17.56 -10.93
C THR A 206 10.65 16.16 -10.98
N TYR A 207 9.48 16.02 -11.63
CA TYR A 207 9.09 14.73 -12.17
C TYR A 207 10.15 14.32 -13.19
N LYS A 208 10.93 13.29 -12.90
CA LYS A 208 11.80 12.69 -13.91
C LYS A 208 10.95 11.78 -14.77
N LYS A 209 10.92 12.05 -16.08
CA LYS A 209 10.41 11.10 -17.06
C LYS A 209 11.31 9.86 -16.98
N MET A 210 10.71 8.71 -16.72
CA MET A 210 11.40 7.42 -16.74
C MET A 210 10.68 6.51 -17.72
N VAL A 211 11.44 5.99 -18.69
CA VAL A 211 10.96 4.98 -19.63
C VAL A 211 11.27 3.57 -19.10
N PRO A 212 10.68 2.49 -19.65
CA PRO A 212 10.77 1.17 -19.06
C PRO A 212 12.20 0.63 -18.83
N ASP A 213 13.16 1.00 -19.68
CA ASP A 213 14.58 0.61 -19.54
C ASP A 213 15.39 1.52 -18.58
N THR A 214 14.79 2.58 -18.07
CA THR A 214 15.45 3.48 -17.11
C THR A 214 15.71 2.73 -15.81
N THR A 215 16.94 2.82 -15.30
CA THR A 215 17.28 2.30 -13.96
C THR A 215 16.86 3.31 -12.90
N LEU A 216 15.85 2.94 -12.13
CA LEU A 216 15.47 3.59 -10.89
C LEU A 216 16.48 3.23 -9.79
N LYS A 217 16.93 4.25 -9.05
CA LYS A 217 17.79 4.10 -7.88
C LYS A 217 17.03 4.63 -6.67
N VAL A 218 16.74 3.76 -5.72
CA VAL A 218 16.10 4.14 -4.44
C VAL A 218 17.05 3.86 -3.28
N ARG A 219 16.95 4.65 -2.22
CA ARG A 219 17.70 4.43 -0.99
C ARG A 219 16.72 4.31 0.16
N VAL A 220 16.59 3.10 0.71
CA VAL A 220 15.54 2.76 1.67
C VAL A 220 16.15 2.61 3.06
N ASN A 221 15.61 3.35 4.04
CA ASN A 221 16.02 3.21 5.44
C ASN A 221 15.65 1.81 5.99
N PRO A 222 16.41 1.28 6.97
CA PRO A 222 16.04 0.07 7.70
C PRO A 222 14.65 0.21 8.32
N THR A 223 13.79 -0.80 8.16
CA THR A 223 12.37 -0.77 8.59
C THR A 223 11.56 0.42 8.03
N GLY A 224 12.05 1.04 6.96
CA GLY A 224 11.42 2.20 6.31
C GLY A 224 10.92 1.88 4.91
N VAL A 225 10.37 2.92 4.27
CA VAL A 225 9.80 2.84 2.93
C VAL A 225 10.22 4.03 2.05
N VAL A 226 10.46 3.75 0.77
CA VAL A 226 10.38 4.73 -0.31
C VAL A 226 9.08 4.45 -1.08
N PHE A 227 8.17 5.42 -1.13
CA PHE A 227 6.84 5.22 -1.73
C PHE A 227 6.67 6.18 -2.91
N LEU A 228 6.51 5.63 -4.11
CA LEU A 228 6.57 6.39 -5.35
C LEU A 228 5.25 6.28 -6.11
N HIS A 229 4.80 7.38 -6.70
CA HIS A 229 3.75 7.41 -7.70
C HIS A 229 4.37 7.58 -9.09
N PHE A 230 4.13 6.61 -9.96
CA PHE A 230 4.46 6.60 -11.37
C PHE A 230 3.21 6.97 -12.17
N LYS A 231 3.05 8.25 -12.48
CA LYS A 231 1.95 8.73 -13.33
C LYS A 231 2.28 8.39 -14.78
N SER A 232 1.45 7.58 -15.42
CA SER A 232 1.55 7.22 -16.83
C SER A 232 1.55 8.49 -17.71
N ILE A 233 2.36 8.52 -18.77
CA ILE A 233 2.44 9.63 -19.74
C ILE A 233 1.71 9.22 -21.03
N GLY A 234 0.79 10.06 -21.51
CA GLY A 234 0.13 9.88 -22.82
C GLY A 234 0.97 10.41 -23.98
N GLU A 235 0.63 10.03 -25.22
CA GLU A 235 1.35 10.47 -26.43
C GLU A 235 1.38 12.01 -26.55
N GLU A 236 0.28 12.69 -26.24
CA GLU A 236 0.17 14.16 -26.34
C GLU A 236 1.00 14.92 -25.28
N GLU A 237 1.43 14.27 -24.20
CA GLU A 237 2.23 14.87 -23.13
C GLU A 237 3.75 14.74 -23.36
N THR A 238 4.19 14.23 -24.52
CA THR A 238 5.60 14.00 -24.84
C THR A 238 6.31 15.13 -25.59
N ASN A 239 5.54 16.11 -26.11
CA ASN A 239 6.04 17.37 -26.69
C ASN A 239 6.24 18.46 -25.62
#